data_AF-A0A167K2N0-F1
#
_entry.id   AF-A0A167K2N0-F1
#
_cell.length_a   1.000
_cell.length_b   1.000
_cell.length_c   1.000
_cell.angle_alpha   90.00
_cell.angle_beta   90.00
_cell.angle_gamma   90.00
#
_symmetry.space_group_name_H-M   'P 1'
#
loop_
_entity.id
_entity.type
_entity.pdbx_description
1 polymer ?
#
loop_
_entity_poly.entity_id
_entity_poly.type
_entity_poly.pdbx_seq_one_letter_code
_entity_poly.pdbx_strand_id
1 'polypeptide(L)'
;MLGFLKRVITWPWGKSRYLAGYDLQGNKFYEHPGRAALSGRTRRTVEYRKRLSHAEYVYEQRNLPVQWQAWLSRLRETPPSLEELQNERLRITQLRENVAQIEERERAASALAAPAQAPKEAPAVGSSAPQAPPQPRPQPATNRGDPVAQEAELRRKREEMNKSPLTGFRPMDPRLDEPVSWQPGATRRRGGTSPS
;
A
#
# COMPACT_ATOMS: atom_id res chain seq x y z
N MET A 1 14.17 -28.17 3.21
CA MET A 1 15.54 -27.61 3.17
C MET A 1 16.03 -27.59 1.74
N LEU A 2 15.55 -26.67 0.88
CA LEU A 2 16.04 -26.56 -0.50
C LEU A 2 17.13 -25.48 -0.54
N GLY A 3 18.38 -25.92 -0.59
CA GLY A 3 19.55 -25.07 -0.75
C GLY A 3 19.64 -24.53 -2.17
N PHE A 4 19.58 -23.21 -2.33
CA PHE A 4 19.89 -22.53 -3.59
C PHE A 4 21.40 -22.57 -3.82
N LEU A 5 21.86 -23.35 -4.81
CA LEU A 5 23.26 -23.37 -5.23
C LEU A 5 23.65 -22.00 -5.80
N LYS A 6 24.46 -21.25 -5.05
CA LYS A 6 25.15 -20.04 -5.51
C LYS A 6 26.14 -20.44 -6.61
N ARG A 7 25.80 -20.25 -7.88
CA ARG A 7 26.77 -20.39 -8.99
C ARG A 7 27.80 -19.28 -8.87
N VAL A 8 28.99 -19.63 -8.39
CA VAL A 8 30.16 -18.75 -8.34
C VAL A 8 30.77 -18.71 -9.73
N ILE A 9 30.62 -17.60 -10.45
CA ILE A 9 31.37 -17.35 -11.70
C ILE A 9 32.65 -16.61 -11.29
N THR A 10 33.72 -17.36 -11.00
CA THR A 10 35.05 -16.79 -10.76
C THR A 10 35.76 -16.60 -12.09
N TRP A 11 35.75 -15.36 -12.61
CA TRP A 11 36.63 -14.95 -13.70
C TRP A 11 37.93 -14.38 -13.10
N PRO A 12 39.12 -14.65 -13.67
CA PRO A 12 40.39 -14.55 -12.93
C PRO A 12 40.85 -13.11 -12.67
N TRP A 13 40.16 -12.07 -13.16
CA TRP A 13 40.55 -10.67 -12.97
C TRP A 13 39.53 -9.92 -12.10
N GLY A 14 39.61 -10.15 -10.78
CA GLY A 14 39.57 -9.06 -9.81
C GLY A 14 38.23 -8.47 -9.34
N LYS A 15 37.08 -9.11 -9.53
CA LYS A 15 35.83 -8.70 -8.83
C LYS A 15 34.96 -9.92 -8.50
N SER A 16 35.11 -10.47 -7.29
CA SER A 16 34.20 -11.47 -6.74
C SER A 16 32.82 -10.85 -6.56
N ARG A 17 31.95 -10.93 -7.57
CA ARG A 17 30.55 -10.47 -7.47
C ARG A 17 29.62 -11.64 -7.76
N TYR A 18 28.58 -11.75 -6.95
CA TYR A 18 27.61 -12.84 -7.03
C TYR A 18 26.35 -12.32 -7.71
N LEU A 19 25.94 -12.97 -8.79
CA LEU A 19 24.65 -12.70 -9.41
C LEU A 19 23.55 -13.23 -8.48
N ALA A 20 22.75 -12.33 -7.92
CA ALA A 20 21.65 -12.66 -7.03
C ALA A 20 20.39 -13.05 -7.81
N GLY A 21 20.14 -12.40 -8.97
CA GLY A 21 18.99 -12.71 -9.82
C GLY A 21 18.72 -11.66 -10.88
N TYR A 22 17.52 -11.77 -11.47
CA TYR A 22 17.01 -10.90 -12.52
C TYR A 22 15.59 -10.46 -12.20
N ASP A 23 15.18 -9.29 -12.68
CA ASP A 23 13.76 -8.89 -12.65
C ASP A 23 13.03 -9.25 -13.95
N LEU A 24 11.75 -8.89 -14.03
CA LEU A 24 10.91 -9.09 -15.22
C LEU A 24 11.34 -8.24 -16.43
N GLN A 25 12.15 -7.19 -16.22
CA GLN A 25 12.66 -6.32 -17.28
C GLN A 25 14.02 -6.81 -17.82
N GLY A 26 14.65 -7.76 -17.13
CA GLY A 26 15.97 -8.31 -17.45
C GLY A 26 17.13 -7.52 -16.85
N ASN A 27 16.88 -6.66 -15.87
CA ASN A 27 17.94 -6.04 -15.07
C ASN A 27 18.60 -7.08 -14.18
N LYS A 28 19.91 -6.96 -13.98
CA LYS A 28 20.72 -7.95 -13.26
C LYS A 28 21.10 -7.40 -11.90
N PHE A 29 20.92 -8.21 -10.86
CA PHE A 29 21.20 -7.81 -9.49
C PHE A 29 22.41 -8.55 -8.95
N TYR A 30 23.33 -7.83 -8.34
CA TYR A 30 24.59 -8.38 -7.86
C TYR A 30 24.84 -8.04 -6.39
N GLU A 31 25.40 -9.01 -5.68
CA GLU A 31 25.94 -8.84 -4.34
C GLU A 31 27.47 -8.93 -4.39
N HIS A 32 28.11 -7.99 -3.72
CA HIS A 32 29.56 -7.90 -3.61
C HIS A 32 29.93 -8.15 -2.14
N PRO A 33 30.94 -8.98 -1.87
CA PRO A 33 31.52 -9.06 -0.54
C PRO A 33 32.08 -7.68 -0.16
N GLY A 34 31.96 -7.32 1.12
CA GLY A 34 32.45 -6.04 1.62
C GLY A 34 33.94 -5.88 1.33
N ARG A 35 34.32 -4.73 0.77
CA ARG A 35 35.71 -4.45 0.35
C ARG A 35 36.67 -4.18 1.52
N ALA A 36 36.15 -3.98 2.73
CA ALA A 36 36.92 -3.57 3.90
C ALA A 36 36.77 -4.57 5.05
N ALA A 37 37.92 -4.97 5.61
CA ALA A 37 38.04 -5.89 6.74
C ALA A 37 37.32 -5.42 8.03
N LEU A 38 36.90 -4.15 8.10
CA LEU A 38 36.32 -3.53 9.30
C LEU A 38 34.78 -3.54 9.36
N SER A 39 34.08 -3.58 8.22
CA SER A 39 32.61 -3.43 8.21
C SER A 39 31.86 -4.73 7.91
N GLY A 40 32.49 -5.72 7.27
CA GLY A 40 31.86 -7.00 6.90
C GLY A 40 30.62 -6.89 5.98
N ARG A 41 30.18 -5.67 5.64
CA ARG A 41 28.88 -5.43 5.01
C ARG A 41 28.95 -5.66 3.51
N THR A 42 28.06 -6.50 3.00
CA THR A 42 27.92 -6.74 1.56
C THR A 42 27.33 -5.51 0.86
N ARG A 43 27.78 -5.27 -0.38
CA ARG A 43 27.26 -4.20 -1.24
C ARG A 43 26.38 -4.81 -2.32
N ARG A 44 25.14 -4.34 -2.43
CA ARG A 44 24.17 -4.78 -3.45
C ARG A 44 24.03 -3.71 -4.52
N THR A 45 24.03 -4.10 -5.80
CA THR A 45 23.94 -3.17 -6.94
C THR A 45 23.08 -3.74 -8.05
N VAL A 46 22.47 -2.87 -8.86
CA VAL A 46 21.74 -3.23 -10.07
C VAL A 46 22.55 -2.86 -11.32
N GLU A 47 22.48 -3.71 -12.33
CA GLU A 47 22.99 -3.46 -13.68
C GLU A 47 21.80 -3.49 -14.64
N TYR A 48 21.43 -2.33 -15.16
CA TYR A 48 20.31 -2.20 -16.07
C TYR A 48 20.63 -2.84 -17.42
N ARG A 49 19.60 -3.44 -18.06
CA ARG A 49 19.75 -4.10 -19.36
C ARG A 49 20.20 -3.13 -20.46
N LYS A 50 19.73 -1.87 -20.40
CA LYS A 50 20.06 -0.81 -21.35
C LYS A 50 21.12 0.11 -20.77
N ARG A 51 21.91 0.76 -21.64
CA ARG A 51 22.76 1.87 -21.23
C ARG A 51 21.86 3.08 -20.99
N LEU A 52 21.85 3.57 -19.75
CA LEU A 52 21.02 4.69 -19.33
C LEU A 52 21.88 5.96 -19.21
N SER A 53 21.32 7.10 -19.57
CA SER A 53 21.85 8.41 -19.16
C SER A 53 21.69 8.60 -17.65
N HIS A 54 22.31 9.65 -17.09
CA HIS A 54 22.23 9.91 -15.64
C HIS A 54 20.77 10.16 -15.18
N ALA A 55 19.98 10.91 -15.96
CA ALA A 55 18.59 11.20 -15.63
C ALA A 55 17.72 9.92 -15.66
N GLU A 56 17.89 9.11 -16.71
CA GLU A 56 17.20 7.83 -16.85
C GLU A 56 17.59 6.84 -15.75
N TYR A 57 18.84 6.83 -15.32
CA TYR A 57 19.29 5.99 -14.21
C TYR A 57 18.52 6.28 -12.92
N VAL A 58 18.34 7.57 -12.58
CA VAL A 58 17.60 7.99 -11.38
C VAL A 58 16.12 7.61 -11.50
N TYR A 59 15.53 7.79 -12.67
CA TYR A 59 14.15 7.40 -12.94
C TYR A 59 13.97 5.88 -12.80
N GLU A 60 14.82 5.08 -13.45
CA GLU A 60 14.72 3.63 -13.42
C GLU A 60 14.93 3.09 -12.00
N GLN A 61 15.85 3.67 -11.23
CA GLN A 61 16.08 3.27 -9.84
C GLN A 61 14.83 3.45 -8.96
N ARG A 62 14.01 4.48 -9.22
CA ARG A 62 12.74 4.71 -8.51
C ARG A 62 11.64 3.77 -8.97
N ASN A 63 11.67 3.32 -10.22
CA ASN A 63 10.65 2.44 -10.80
C ASN A 63 10.95 0.94 -10.68
N LEU A 64 12.07 0.57 -10.06
CA LEU A 64 12.37 -0.83 -9.76
C LEU A 64 11.26 -1.48 -8.92
N PRO A 65 11.00 -2.79 -9.07
CA PRO A 65 10.09 -3.51 -8.21
C PRO A 65 10.44 -3.34 -6.73
N VAL A 66 9.43 -3.13 -5.89
CA VAL A 66 9.60 -2.82 -4.46
C VAL A 66 10.41 -3.91 -3.74
N GLN A 67 10.25 -5.17 -4.13
CA GLN A 67 11.00 -6.29 -3.55
C GLN A 67 12.50 -6.17 -3.82
N TRP A 68 12.87 -5.76 -5.04
CA TRP A 68 14.26 -5.50 -5.40
C TRP A 68 14.81 -4.25 -4.71
N GLN A 69 14.00 -3.20 -4.56
CA GLN A 69 14.38 -2.01 -3.78
C GLN A 69 14.65 -2.34 -2.31
N ALA A 70 13.81 -3.18 -1.70
CA ALA A 70 13.99 -3.66 -0.32
C ALA A 70 15.28 -4.50 -0.18
N TRP A 71 15.54 -5.38 -1.15
CA TRP A 71 16.77 -6.17 -1.17
C TRP A 71 18.03 -5.30 -1.37
N LEU A 72 18.02 -4.34 -2.30
CA LEU A 72 19.12 -3.39 -2.51
C LEU A 72 19.38 -2.52 -1.27
N SER A 73 18.31 -2.12 -0.57
CA SER A 73 18.39 -1.33 0.65
C SER A 73 18.88 -2.14 1.86
N ARG A 74 18.91 -3.48 1.75
CA ARG A 74 19.23 -4.44 2.84
C ARG A 74 18.15 -4.50 3.92
N LEU A 75 16.91 -4.17 3.56
CA LEU A 75 15.74 -4.44 4.41
C LEU A 75 15.32 -5.91 4.33
N ARG A 76 15.68 -6.58 3.24
CA ARG A 76 15.44 -8.01 3.02
C ARG A 76 16.76 -8.72 2.77
N GLU A 77 16.94 -9.90 3.35
CA GLU A 77 18.19 -10.65 3.19
C GLU A 77 18.21 -11.49 1.89
N THR A 78 17.11 -12.18 1.60
CA THR A 78 16.98 -13.01 0.41
C THR A 78 16.57 -12.18 -0.81
N PRO A 79 17.14 -12.43 -2.00
CA PRO A 79 16.65 -11.80 -3.22
C PRO A 79 15.22 -12.29 -3.52
N PRO A 80 14.38 -11.47 -4.17
CA PRO A 80 13.06 -11.90 -4.60
C PRO A 80 13.13 -12.99 -5.66
N SER A 81 12.12 -13.86 -5.69
CA SER A 81 11.98 -14.88 -6.74
C SER A 81 11.25 -14.32 -7.96
N LEU A 82 11.44 -14.95 -9.12
CA LEU A 82 10.76 -14.52 -10.35
C LEU A 82 9.23 -14.65 -10.24
N GLU A 83 8.76 -15.75 -9.63
CA GLU A 83 7.35 -16.02 -9.38
C GLU A 83 6.72 -14.97 -8.46
N GLU A 84 7.43 -14.54 -7.41
CA GLU A 84 6.98 -13.48 -6.51
C GLU A 84 6.75 -12.17 -7.28
N LEU A 85 7.66 -11.81 -8.18
CA LEU A 85 7.53 -10.61 -9.01
C LEU A 85 6.36 -10.71 -10.01
N GLN A 86 6.12 -11.89 -10.57
CA GLN A 86 5.00 -12.14 -11.47
C GLN A 86 3.66 -12.02 -10.73
N ASN A 87 3.56 -12.65 -9.54
CA ASN A 87 2.36 -12.58 -8.73
C ASN A 87 2.05 -11.14 -8.28
N GLU A 88 3.07 -10.39 -7.87
CA GLU A 88 2.89 -8.98 -7.52
C GLU A 88 2.39 -8.16 -8.71
N ARG A 89 2.93 -8.40 -9.92
CA ARG A 89 2.47 -7.72 -11.14
C ARG A 89 0.99 -8.01 -11.41
N LEU A 90 0.55 -9.25 -11.25
CA LEU A 90 -0.85 -9.64 -11.41
C LEU A 90 -1.73 -8.92 -10.37
N ARG A 91 -1.31 -8.94 -9.09
CA ARG A 91 -2.00 -8.25 -8.00
C ARG A 91 -2.17 -6.76 -8.27
N ILE A 92 -1.10 -6.08 -8.70
CA ILE A 92 -1.14 -4.64 -9.02
C ILE A 92 -2.09 -4.38 -10.20
N THR A 93 -2.12 -5.27 -11.19
CA THR A 93 -3.01 -5.14 -12.35
C THR A 93 -4.47 -5.21 -11.92
N GLN A 94 -4.85 -6.23 -11.14
CA GLN A 94 -6.21 -6.38 -10.59
C GLN A 94 -6.60 -5.20 -9.71
N LEU A 95 -5.67 -4.72 -8.86
CA LEU A 95 -5.92 -3.56 -8.02
C LEU A 95 -6.23 -2.32 -8.84
N ARG A 96 -5.49 -2.07 -9.93
CA ARG A 96 -5.74 -0.93 -10.81
C ARG A 96 -7.13 -0.98 -11.45
N GLU A 97 -7.57 -2.16 -11.87
CA GLU A 97 -8.92 -2.35 -12.42
C GLU A 97 -9.99 -2.06 -11.37
N ASN A 98 -9.82 -2.57 -10.14
CA ASN A 98 -10.75 -2.30 -9.04
C ASN A 98 -10.80 -0.81 -8.67
N VAL A 99 -9.64 -0.14 -8.64
CA VAL A 99 -9.57 1.30 -8.38
C VAL A 99 -10.30 2.09 -9.47
N ALA A 100 -10.10 1.74 -10.74
CA ALA A 100 -10.79 2.40 -11.85
C ALA A 100 -12.32 2.27 -11.76
N GLN A 101 -12.83 1.10 -11.33
CA GLN A 101 -14.28 0.89 -11.12
C GLN A 101 -14.83 1.75 -9.97
N ILE A 102 -14.06 1.88 -8.88
CA ILE A 102 -14.43 2.72 -7.75
C ILE A 102 -14.45 4.19 -8.17
N GLU A 103 -13.41 4.65 -8.87
CA GLU A 103 -13.32 6.03 -9.37
C GLU A 103 -14.48 6.38 -10.31
N GLU A 104 -14.89 5.45 -11.19
CA GLU A 104 -16.06 5.64 -12.05
C GLU A 104 -17.35 5.79 -11.24
N ARG A 105 -17.55 4.90 -10.25
CA ARG A 105 -18.71 4.95 -9.36
C ARG A 105 -18.74 6.24 -8.55
N GLU A 106 -17.61 6.67 -8.02
CA GLU A 106 -17.48 7.93 -7.28
C GLU A 106 -17.77 9.12 -8.19
N ARG A 107 -17.23 9.15 -9.42
CA ARG A 107 -17.48 10.21 -10.39
C ARG A 107 -18.96 10.31 -10.75
N ALA A 108 -19.62 9.19 -11.01
CA ALA A 108 -21.06 9.14 -11.29
C ALA A 108 -21.88 9.63 -10.08
N ALA A 109 -21.53 9.17 -8.87
CA ALA A 109 -22.19 9.61 -7.64
C ALA A 109 -22.00 11.12 -7.38
N SER A 110 -20.80 11.66 -7.60
CA SER A 110 -20.52 13.09 -7.48
C SER A 110 -21.25 13.92 -8.53
N ALA A 111 -21.42 13.41 -9.76
CA ALA A 111 -22.21 14.10 -10.79
C ALA A 111 -23.71 14.16 -10.43
N LEU A 112 -24.26 13.11 -9.82
CA LEU A 112 -25.64 13.06 -9.31
C LEU A 112 -25.82 13.92 -8.04
N ALA A 113 -24.80 14.01 -7.21
CA ALA A 113 -24.80 14.77 -5.96
C ALA A 113 -24.36 16.23 -6.12
N ALA A 114 -23.89 16.64 -7.31
CA ALA A 114 -23.61 18.04 -7.61
C ALA A 114 -24.93 18.81 -7.46
N PRO A 115 -25.07 19.69 -6.44
CA PRO A 115 -26.25 20.52 -6.36
C PRO A 115 -26.26 21.38 -7.62
N ALA A 116 -27.40 21.46 -8.29
CA ALA A 116 -27.66 22.55 -9.22
C ALA A 116 -27.24 23.83 -8.51
N GLN A 117 -26.14 24.44 -8.94
CA GLN A 117 -25.75 25.76 -8.48
C GLN A 117 -26.84 26.70 -9.00
N ALA A 118 -27.91 26.82 -8.24
CA ALA A 118 -28.89 27.87 -8.41
C ALA A 118 -28.14 29.20 -8.29
N PRO A 119 -28.32 30.15 -9.22
CA PRO A 119 -27.79 31.48 -9.08
C PRO A 119 -28.24 32.06 -7.73
N LYS A 120 -27.29 32.61 -6.97
CA LYS A 120 -27.55 33.28 -5.69
C LYS A 120 -28.54 34.44 -5.92
N GLU A 121 -29.79 34.29 -5.49
CA GLU A 121 -30.73 35.40 -5.36
C GLU A 121 -30.60 36.08 -3.99
N ALA A 122 -30.53 37.41 -4.02
CA ALA A 122 -30.75 38.29 -2.88
C ALA A 122 -32.27 38.51 -2.66
N PRO A 123 -32.70 39.04 -1.49
CA PRO A 123 -34.01 38.74 -0.92
C PRO A 123 -35.10 39.77 -1.27
N ALA A 124 -36.36 39.33 -1.43
CA ALA A 124 -37.54 40.07 -0.98
C ALA A 124 -38.86 39.29 -1.22
N VAL A 125 -39.59 39.07 -0.12
CA VAL A 125 -41.04 39.27 0.06
C VAL A 125 -42.02 38.44 -0.80
N GLY A 126 -42.73 37.53 -0.10
CA GLY A 126 -44.20 37.59 -0.07
C GLY A 126 -45.02 36.64 -0.93
N SER A 127 -45.98 35.99 -0.25
CA SER A 127 -47.28 35.49 -0.71
C SER A 127 -47.43 34.06 -1.24
N SER A 128 -48.12 33.28 -0.39
CA SER A 128 -49.27 32.41 -0.67
C SER A 128 -49.14 31.22 -1.62
N ALA A 129 -49.37 30.03 -1.05
CA ALA A 129 -49.83 28.82 -1.73
C ALA A 129 -51.13 29.05 -2.54
N PRO A 130 -51.37 28.22 -3.56
CA PRO A 130 -52.46 27.25 -3.41
C PRO A 130 -52.07 25.83 -3.87
N GLN A 131 -52.60 24.84 -3.13
CA GLN A 131 -52.55 23.41 -3.45
C GLN A 131 -53.42 23.07 -4.67
N ALA A 132 -52.93 22.16 -5.52
CA ALA A 132 -53.70 21.43 -6.53
C ALA A 132 -53.31 19.93 -6.48
N PRO A 133 -54.24 19.00 -6.79
CA PRO A 133 -54.23 17.60 -6.32
C PRO A 133 -53.25 16.66 -7.06
N PRO A 134 -52.91 15.48 -6.48
CA PRO A 134 -51.91 14.58 -7.04
C PRO A 134 -52.46 13.69 -8.17
N GLN A 135 -51.75 13.68 -9.30
CA GLN A 135 -51.92 12.72 -10.41
C GLN A 135 -51.01 11.50 -10.17
N PRO A 136 -51.48 10.25 -10.38
CA PRO A 136 -50.64 9.05 -10.26
C PRO A 136 -49.83 8.81 -11.54
N ARG A 137 -48.51 8.62 -11.41
CA ARG A 137 -47.63 8.14 -12.50
C ARG A 137 -47.54 6.60 -12.52
N PRO A 138 -47.43 5.97 -13.70
CA PRO A 138 -47.38 4.51 -13.85
C PRO A 138 -45.99 3.93 -13.52
N GLN A 139 -45.97 2.76 -12.87
CA GLN A 139 -44.75 1.98 -12.59
C GLN A 139 -44.45 0.98 -13.72
N PRO A 140 -43.19 0.77 -14.13
CA PRO A 140 -42.82 -0.28 -15.07
C PRO A 140 -42.80 -1.67 -14.40
N ALA A 141 -43.26 -2.67 -15.14
CA ALA A 141 -43.50 -4.05 -14.72
C ALA A 141 -42.25 -4.77 -14.22
N THR A 142 -42.37 -5.41 -13.06
CA THR A 142 -41.34 -6.29 -12.47
C THR A 142 -41.53 -7.74 -12.92
N ASN A 143 -40.40 -8.37 -13.24
CA ASN A 143 -40.31 -9.80 -13.45
C ASN A 143 -40.72 -10.57 -12.18
N ARG A 144 -41.46 -11.66 -12.40
CA ARG A 144 -42.06 -12.54 -11.40
C ARG A 144 -41.00 -13.28 -10.57
N GLY A 145 -40.61 -12.64 -9.47
CA GLY A 145 -40.00 -13.25 -8.29
C GLY A 145 -40.48 -12.45 -7.08
N ASP A 146 -40.90 -13.13 -6.01
CA ASP A 146 -41.60 -12.48 -4.89
C ASP A 146 -40.78 -11.27 -4.34
N PRO A 147 -41.25 -10.02 -4.52
CA PRO A 147 -40.45 -8.82 -4.26
C PRO A 147 -40.08 -8.68 -2.78
N VAL A 148 -40.90 -9.27 -1.90
CA VAL A 148 -40.72 -9.28 -0.45
C VAL A 148 -39.49 -10.08 -0.02
N ALA A 149 -39.18 -11.18 -0.72
CA ALA A 149 -38.04 -12.03 -0.38
C ALA A 149 -36.70 -11.38 -0.74
N GLN A 150 -36.64 -10.72 -1.91
CA GLN A 150 -35.44 -10.03 -2.37
C GLN A 150 -35.12 -8.80 -1.50
N GLU A 151 -36.13 -8.05 -1.08
CA GLU A 151 -35.93 -6.88 -0.23
C GLU A 151 -35.48 -7.25 1.19
N ALA A 152 -36.00 -8.35 1.73
CA ALA A 152 -35.55 -8.90 3.01
C ALA A 152 -34.08 -9.36 2.96
N GLU A 153 -33.66 -10.00 1.87
CA GLU A 153 -32.29 -10.47 1.70
C GLU A 153 -31.29 -9.30 1.55
N LEU A 154 -31.65 -8.26 0.79
CA LEU A 154 -30.85 -7.04 0.65
C LEU A 154 -30.70 -6.28 1.99
N ARG A 155 -31.77 -6.20 2.79
CA ARG A 155 -31.72 -5.61 4.14
C ARG A 155 -30.76 -6.38 5.03
N ARG A 156 -30.88 -7.72 5.06
CA ARG A 156 -29.99 -8.58 5.86
C ARG A 156 -28.52 -8.40 5.47
N LYS A 157 -28.21 -8.35 4.17
CA LYS A 157 -26.85 -8.15 3.68
C LYS A 157 -26.29 -6.76 4.00
N ARG A 158 -27.14 -5.73 3.96
CA ARG A 158 -26.79 -4.36 4.35
C ARG A 158 -26.53 -4.24 5.85
N GLU A 159 -27.33 -4.91 6.67
CA GLU A 159 -27.11 -5.01 8.12
C GLU A 159 -25.81 -5.74 8.44
N GLU A 160 -25.49 -6.81 7.71
CA GLU A 160 -24.26 -7.56 7.87
C GLU A 160 -23.02 -6.73 7.48
N MET A 161 -23.08 -5.99 6.37
CA MET A 161 -22.01 -5.07 5.97
C MET A 161 -21.85 -3.86 6.92
N ASN A 162 -22.91 -3.45 7.61
CA ASN A 162 -22.87 -2.34 8.57
C ASN A 162 -22.43 -2.77 9.98
N LYS A 163 -22.17 -4.06 10.21
CA LYS A 163 -21.52 -4.51 11.44
C LYS A 163 -20.05 -4.15 11.38
N SER A 164 -19.63 -3.21 12.22
CA SER A 164 -18.23 -2.81 12.35
C SER A 164 -17.37 -4.02 12.75
N PRO A 165 -16.22 -4.28 12.10
CA PRO A 165 -15.31 -5.36 12.51
C PRO A 165 -14.72 -5.13 13.91
N LEU A 166 -14.89 -3.94 14.49
CA LEU A 166 -14.48 -3.60 15.87
C LEU A 166 -15.54 -3.91 16.93
N THR A 167 -16.66 -4.56 16.60
CA THR A 167 -17.72 -4.84 17.61
C THR A 167 -17.23 -5.72 18.77
N GLY A 168 -16.12 -6.47 18.59
CA GLY A 168 -15.44 -7.22 19.64
C GLY A 168 -14.25 -6.51 20.30
N PHE A 169 -13.91 -5.29 19.89
CA PHE A 169 -12.78 -4.54 20.45
C PHE A 169 -13.19 -3.96 21.80
N ARG A 170 -12.66 -4.52 22.89
CA ARG A 170 -12.75 -3.89 24.21
C ARG A 170 -11.66 -2.83 24.29
N PRO A 171 -11.99 -1.54 24.46
CA PRO A 171 -10.95 -0.56 24.75
C PRO A 171 -10.23 -0.99 26.03
N MET A 172 -8.92 -1.18 25.93
CA MET A 172 -8.04 -1.48 27.07
C MET A 172 -8.14 -0.31 28.06
N ASP A 173 -8.15 -0.60 29.37
CA ASP A 173 -8.20 0.44 30.41
C ASP A 173 -7.02 1.43 30.20
N PRO A 174 -7.29 2.73 29.99
CA PRO A 174 -6.25 3.74 29.74
C PRO A 174 -5.18 3.85 30.82
N ARG A 175 -5.41 3.26 32.00
CA ARG A 175 -4.47 3.27 33.14
C ARG A 175 -3.37 2.21 33.07
N LEU A 176 -3.47 1.26 32.14
CA LEU A 176 -2.45 0.21 31.97
C LEU A 176 -1.35 0.58 30.96
N ASP A 177 -1.51 1.71 30.25
CA ASP A 177 -0.65 2.16 29.15
C ASP A 177 -0.05 3.56 29.42
N GLU A 178 0.37 3.85 30.65
CA GLU A 178 1.30 4.96 30.84
C GLU A 178 2.67 4.55 30.26
N PRO A 179 3.17 5.19 29.19
CA PRO A 179 4.48 4.88 28.67
C PRO A 179 5.52 5.29 29.72
N VAL A 180 6.21 4.31 30.29
CA VAL A 180 7.38 4.54 31.14
C VAL A 180 8.33 5.43 30.35
N SER A 181 8.51 6.66 30.82
CA SER A 181 9.44 7.60 30.20
C SER A 181 10.83 6.97 30.20
N TRP A 182 11.38 6.78 29.00
CA TRP A 182 12.71 6.22 28.84
C TRP A 182 13.73 7.15 29.52
N GLN A 183 14.28 6.70 30.65
CA GLN A 183 15.33 7.42 31.37
C GLN A 183 16.67 6.74 31.12
N PRO A 184 17.57 7.32 30.31
CA PRO A 184 18.92 6.78 30.17
C PRO A 184 19.66 6.95 31.50
N GLY A 185 20.00 5.84 32.14
CA GLY A 185 20.81 5.83 33.35
C GLY A 185 22.24 6.31 33.05
N ALA A 186 22.58 7.52 33.46
CA ALA A 186 23.96 7.99 33.44
C ALA A 186 24.76 7.23 34.52
N THR A 187 25.66 6.34 34.11
CA THR A 187 26.68 5.77 35.00
C THR A 187 27.54 6.91 35.56
N ARG A 188 27.29 7.28 36.82
CA ARG A 188 28.20 8.16 37.57
C ARG A 188 29.43 7.35 37.95
N ARG A 189 30.53 7.52 37.22
CA ARG A 189 31.86 7.03 37.63
C ARG A 189 32.17 7.64 39.00
N ARG A 190 32.17 6.81 40.03
CA ARG A 190 32.54 7.18 41.40
C ARG A 190 34.05 7.44 41.40
N GLY A 191 34.46 8.71 41.29
CA GLY A 191 35.83 9.11 41.58
C GLY A 191 36.11 8.83 43.05
N GLY A 192 37.03 7.91 43.32
CA GLY A 192 37.54 7.65 44.66
C GLY A 192 38.52 8.74 45.05
N THR A 193 38.18 9.51 46.08
CA THR A 193 39.11 10.31 46.86
C THR A 193 39.58 9.47 48.04
N SER A 194 40.86 9.11 48.04
CA SER A 194 41.58 8.64 49.23
C SER A 194 42.07 9.85 50.04
N PRO A 195 41.90 9.90 51.37
CA PRO A 195 42.74 10.73 52.21
C PRO A 195 43.88 9.92 52.81
N SER A 196 45.03 10.59 52.95
CA SER A 196 46.18 10.19 53.78
C SER A 196 45.91 10.40 55.26
#